data_AF-A0A9D3Y8E7-F1
#
_entry.id   AF-A0A9D3Y8E7-F1
#
_cell.length_a   1.000
_cell.length_b   1.000
_cell.length_c   1.000
_cell.angle_alpha   90.00
_cell.angle_beta   90.00
_cell.angle_gamma   90.00
#
_symmetry.space_group_name_H-M   'P 1'
#
loop_
_entity.id
_entity.type
_entity.pdbx_description
1 polymer ?
#
loop_
_entity_poly.entity_id
_entity_poly.type
_entity_poly.pdbx_seq_one_letter_code
_entity_poly.pdbx_strand_id
1 'polypeptide(L)'
;MTYTSSYARIMALAFLPAEHIPSVFDALDDRANNEHLDAAMVYIYNTWSNSSVFTVECWSIFGKSITTNNDCEGWNNRLNTRLATRGPVPFYVLVLELYKRQRTTRYTSS
;
A
#
# COMPACT_ATOMS: atom_id res chain seq x y z
N MET A 1 -24.08 8.01 -12.67
CA MET A 1 -23.33 8.42 -11.46
C MET A 1 -23.11 7.18 -10.57
N THR A 2 -22.37 6.18 -11.08
CA THR A 2 -22.24 4.83 -10.48
C THR A 2 -20.79 4.36 -10.33
N TYR A 3 -19.84 4.98 -11.04
CA TYR A 3 -18.42 4.61 -11.04
C TYR A 3 -17.75 4.67 -9.66
N THR A 4 -18.09 5.69 -8.86
CA THR A 4 -17.54 5.87 -7.52
C THR A 4 -17.84 4.69 -6.60
N SER A 5 -18.96 3.98 -6.83
CA SER A 5 -19.36 2.82 -6.03
C SER A 5 -18.52 1.58 -6.32
N SER A 6 -18.06 1.37 -7.55
CA SER A 6 -17.31 0.15 -7.92
C SER A 6 -15.86 0.22 -7.45
N TYR A 7 -15.19 1.36 -7.67
CA TYR A 7 -13.84 1.59 -7.14
C TYR A 7 -13.81 1.57 -5.61
N ALA A 8 -14.84 2.12 -4.95
CA ALA A 8 -14.93 2.06 -3.49
C ALA A 8 -15.01 0.62 -2.98
N ARG A 9 -15.71 -0.29 -3.68
CA ARG A 9 -15.78 -1.71 -3.30
C ARG A 9 -14.45 -2.43 -3.46
N ILE A 10 -13.72 -2.14 -4.53
CA ILE A 10 -12.38 -2.69 -4.76
C ILE A 10 -11.41 -2.22 -3.68
N MET A 11 -11.42 -0.91 -3.37
CA MET A 11 -10.59 -0.35 -2.30
C MET A 11 -10.99 -0.87 -0.90
N ALA A 12 -12.24 -1.29 -0.72
CA ALA A 12 -12.71 -1.87 0.52
C ALA A 12 -12.19 -3.30 0.77
N LEU A 13 -11.67 -4.00 -0.24
CA LEU A 13 -11.10 -5.34 -0.09
C LEU A 13 -9.96 -5.39 0.94
N ALA A 14 -9.16 -4.32 1.07
CA ALA A 14 -8.10 -4.23 2.06
C ALA A 14 -8.60 -4.39 3.51
N PHE A 15 -9.88 -4.09 3.77
CA PHE A 15 -10.48 -4.23 5.10
C PHE A 15 -11.01 -5.63 5.39
N LEU A 16 -10.96 -6.56 4.43
CA LEU A 16 -11.35 -7.95 4.65
C LEU A 16 -10.19 -8.77 5.23
N PRO A 17 -10.49 -9.84 5.97
CA PRO A 17 -9.51 -10.88 6.27
C PRO A 17 -8.85 -11.37 4.98
N ALA A 18 -7.51 -11.54 5.01
CA ALA A 18 -6.74 -11.88 3.82
C ALA A 18 -7.25 -13.12 3.08
N GLU A 19 -7.76 -14.11 3.81
CA GLU A 19 -8.35 -15.35 3.29
C GLU A 19 -9.60 -15.13 2.42
N HIS A 20 -10.33 -14.03 2.63
CA HIS A 20 -11.55 -13.71 1.88
C HIS A 20 -11.31 -12.75 0.72
N ILE A 21 -10.15 -12.11 0.67
CA ILE A 21 -9.84 -11.12 -0.37
C ILE A 21 -9.89 -11.72 -1.79
N PRO A 22 -9.27 -12.89 -2.08
CA PRO A 22 -9.27 -13.45 -3.43
C PRO A 22 -10.68 -13.76 -3.93
N SER A 23 -11.52 -14.40 -3.11
CA SER A 23 -12.86 -14.80 -3.53
C SER A 23 -13.80 -13.61 -3.76
N VAL A 24 -13.66 -12.54 -2.97
CA VAL A 24 -14.45 -11.32 -3.17
C VAL A 24 -13.91 -10.51 -4.36
N PHE A 25 -12.61 -10.56 -4.62
CA PHE A 25 -12.01 -9.95 -5.81
C PHE A 25 -12.56 -10.60 -7.09
N ASP A 26 -12.53 -11.94 -7.18
CA ASP A 26 -13.06 -12.66 -8.34
C ASP A 26 -14.55 -12.35 -8.59
N ALA A 27 -15.36 -12.32 -7.53
CA ALA A 27 -16.77 -11.98 -7.62
C ALA A 27 -17.03 -10.51 -8.04
N LEU A 28 -16.09 -9.60 -7.78
CA LEU A 28 -16.15 -8.22 -8.26
C LEU A 28 -15.69 -8.12 -9.72
N ASP A 29 -14.73 -8.94 -10.13
CA ASP A 29 -14.22 -9.02 -11.50
C ASP A 29 -15.29 -9.56 -12.44
N ASP A 30 -15.97 -10.65 -12.06
CA ASP A 30 -17.12 -11.21 -12.81
C ASP A 30 -18.28 -10.22 -12.99
N ARG A 31 -18.38 -9.22 -12.11
CA ARG A 31 -19.42 -8.17 -12.15
C ARG A 31 -18.92 -6.88 -12.80
N ALA A 32 -17.62 -6.76 -13.08
CA ALA A 32 -17.07 -5.64 -13.79
C ALA A 32 -17.50 -5.74 -15.26
N ASN A 33 -18.36 -4.82 -15.69
CA ASN A 33 -18.84 -4.73 -17.07
C ASN A 33 -18.38 -3.40 -17.71
N ASN A 34 -17.20 -2.91 -17.34
CA ASN A 34 -16.71 -1.62 -17.81
C ASN A 34 -15.20 -1.65 -18.06
N GLU A 35 -14.81 -1.22 -19.25
CA GLU A 35 -13.42 -1.19 -19.73
C GLU A 35 -12.44 -0.47 -18.78
N HIS A 36 -12.88 0.60 -18.08
CA HIS A 36 -12.03 1.29 -17.11
C HIS A 36 -11.83 0.50 -15.80
N LEU A 37 -12.83 -0.29 -15.40
CA LEU A 37 -12.73 -1.18 -14.25
C LEU A 37 -11.82 -2.37 -14.56
N ASP A 38 -11.90 -2.93 -15.76
CA ASP A 38 -11.05 -4.05 -16.20
C ASP A 38 -9.57 -3.68 -16.09
N ALA A 39 -9.17 -2.51 -16.58
CA ALA A 39 -7.79 -2.05 -16.47
C ALA A 39 -7.32 -1.93 -15.02
N ALA A 40 -8.19 -1.46 -14.12
CA ALA A 40 -7.89 -1.34 -12.70
C ALA A 40 -7.81 -2.71 -12.00
N MET A 41 -8.72 -3.63 -12.32
CA MET A 41 -8.72 -5.00 -11.79
C MET A 41 -7.47 -5.75 -12.24
N VAL A 42 -7.11 -5.68 -13.52
CA VAL A 42 -5.86 -6.27 -14.04
C VAL A 42 -4.63 -5.71 -13.32
N TYR A 43 -4.57 -4.39 -13.12
CA TYR A 43 -3.47 -3.78 -12.38
C TYR A 43 -3.39 -4.29 -10.94
N ILE A 44 -4.52 -4.35 -10.24
CA ILE A 44 -4.58 -4.78 -8.84
C ILE A 44 -4.19 -6.25 -8.71
N TYR A 45 -4.72 -7.11 -9.59
CA TYR A 45 -4.39 -8.52 -9.63
C TYR A 45 -2.87 -8.73 -9.79
N ASN A 46 -2.27 -8.08 -10.79
CA ASN A 46 -0.83 -8.22 -11.05
C ASN A 46 0.06 -7.65 -9.94
N THR A 47 -0.38 -6.56 -9.31
CA THR A 47 0.44 -5.85 -8.30
C THR A 47 0.30 -6.46 -6.91
N TRP A 48 -0.91 -6.93 -6.55
CA TRP A 48 -1.28 -7.23 -5.17
C TRP A 48 -1.75 -8.67 -4.94
N SER A 49 -2.22 -9.38 -5.98
CA SER A 49 -2.65 -10.78 -5.86
C SER A 49 -1.61 -11.77 -6.40
N ASN A 50 -0.96 -11.45 -7.52
CA ASN A 50 0.00 -12.30 -8.22
C ASN A 50 1.45 -11.78 -8.12
N SER A 51 1.76 -11.04 -7.05
CA SER A 51 3.10 -10.50 -6.82
C SER A 51 3.93 -11.42 -5.95
N SER A 52 5.19 -11.65 -6.32
CA SER A 52 6.16 -12.35 -5.49
C SER A 52 6.72 -11.49 -4.36
N VAL A 53 6.46 -10.18 -4.39
CA VAL A 53 6.99 -9.20 -3.44
C VAL A 53 5.96 -8.83 -2.37
N PHE A 54 4.69 -8.72 -2.75
CA PHE A 54 3.59 -8.36 -1.85
C PHE A 54 2.55 -9.46 -1.85
N THR A 55 2.37 -10.12 -0.70
CA THR A 55 1.32 -11.12 -0.53
C THR A 55 -0.01 -10.47 -0.15
N VAL A 56 -1.10 -11.22 -0.25
CA VAL A 56 -2.44 -10.74 0.11
C VAL A 56 -2.51 -10.32 1.59
N GLU A 57 -1.75 -10.95 2.47
CA GLU A 57 -1.64 -10.56 3.89
C GLU A 57 -0.94 -9.21 4.09
N CYS A 58 -0.07 -8.79 3.17
CA CYS A 58 0.54 -7.46 3.20
C CYS A 58 -0.48 -6.36 2.89
N TRP A 59 -1.49 -6.68 2.08
CA TRP A 59 -2.53 -5.75 1.67
C TRP A 59 -3.67 -5.63 2.69
N SER A 60 -4.02 -6.74 3.35
CA SER A 60 -5.07 -6.71 4.38
C SER A 60 -4.65 -5.84 5.57
N ILE A 61 -5.49 -4.85 5.88
CA ILE A 61 -5.42 -4.03 7.09
C ILE A 61 -6.43 -4.48 8.15
N PHE A 62 -7.14 -5.58 7.90
CA PHE A 62 -8.07 -6.17 8.85
C PHE A 62 -7.33 -6.56 10.14
N GLY A 63 -7.80 -6.04 11.27
CA GLY A 63 -7.20 -6.30 12.58
C GLY A 63 -5.84 -5.62 12.82
N LYS A 64 -5.36 -4.75 11.91
CA LYS A 64 -4.11 -4.00 12.10
C LYS A 64 -4.41 -2.60 12.66
N SER A 65 -3.79 -2.24 13.79
CA SER A 65 -4.01 -0.94 14.44
C SER A 65 -3.30 0.24 13.74
N ILE A 66 -2.32 -0.06 12.90
CA ILE A 66 -1.55 0.92 12.14
C ILE A 66 -1.59 0.53 10.67
N THR A 67 -2.05 1.45 9.82
CA THR A 67 -1.97 1.28 8.37
C THR A 67 -0.54 1.60 7.94
N THR A 68 0.09 0.70 7.18
CA THR A 68 1.44 0.88 6.62
C THR A 68 1.58 2.22 5.90
N ASN A 69 0.50 2.73 5.29
CA ASN A 69 0.48 4.03 4.63
C ASN A 69 0.71 5.19 5.61
N ASN A 70 0.06 5.20 6.78
CA ASN A 70 0.22 6.28 7.75
C ASN A 70 1.65 6.33 8.32
N ASP A 71 2.28 5.16 8.51
CA ASP A 71 3.69 5.08 8.91
C ASP A 71 4.65 5.54 7.80
N CYS A 72 4.37 5.14 6.55
CA CYS A 72 5.16 5.55 5.38
C CYS A 72 5.03 7.05 5.11
N GLU A 73 3.83 7.60 5.14
CA GLU A 73 3.57 9.04 5.02
C GLU A 73 4.19 9.81 6.18
N GLY A 74 4.02 9.33 7.41
CA GLY A 74 4.64 9.91 8.59
C GLY A 74 6.17 9.92 8.52
N TRP A 75 6.78 8.92 7.89
CA TRP A 75 8.21 8.92 7.61
C TRP A 75 8.60 9.85 6.48
N ASN A 76 7.88 9.83 5.35
CA ASN A 76 8.13 10.74 4.22
C ASN A 76 8.06 12.20 4.68
N ASN A 77 7.09 12.54 5.54
CA ASN A 77 7.00 13.88 6.13
C ASN A 77 8.21 14.22 7.03
N ARG A 78 8.71 13.28 7.84
CA ARG A 78 9.91 13.50 8.65
C ARG A 78 11.16 13.65 7.79
N LEU A 79 11.27 12.86 6.73
CA LEU A 79 12.37 12.92 5.77
C LEU A 79 12.35 14.26 5.04
N ASN A 80 11.20 14.67 4.51
CA ASN A 80 11.01 15.97 3.89
C ASN A 80 11.28 17.11 4.88
N THR A 81 10.84 17.03 6.14
CA THR A 81 11.13 18.07 7.14
C THR A 81 12.64 18.22 7.40
N ARG A 82 13.37 17.10 7.48
CA ARG A 82 14.83 17.07 7.73
C ARG A 82 15.66 17.50 6.53
N LEU A 83 15.13 17.31 5.32
CA LEU A 83 15.88 17.45 4.07
C LEU A 83 15.45 18.69 3.25
N ALA A 84 14.16 19.04 3.23
CA ALA A 84 13.64 20.20 2.50
C ALA A 84 14.07 21.54 3.11
N THR A 85 14.50 21.56 4.38
CA THR A 85 15.11 22.74 5.01
C THR A 85 16.52 23.05 4.49
N ARG A 86 17.11 22.20 3.62
CA ARG A 86 18.51 22.31 3.17
C ARG A 86 18.70 22.53 1.67
N GLY A 87 17.64 22.70 0.88
CA GLY A 87 17.73 22.80 -0.59
C GLY A 87 18.01 21.44 -1.25
N PRO A 88 18.62 21.38 -2.45
CA PRO A 88 18.92 20.11 -3.12
C PRO A 88 19.81 19.22 -2.25
N VAL A 89 19.29 18.05 -1.87
CA VAL A 89 19.96 17.15 -0.93
C VAL A 89 20.96 16.28 -1.68
N PRO A 90 22.26 16.28 -1.32
CA PRO A 90 23.22 15.36 -1.89
C PRO A 90 22.83 13.91 -1.58
N PHE A 91 22.92 13.02 -2.58
CA PHE A 91 22.51 11.61 -2.47
C PHE A 91 23.06 10.89 -1.23
N TYR A 92 24.30 11.18 -0.83
CA TYR A 92 24.90 10.54 0.35
C TYR A 92 24.16 10.85 1.67
N VAL A 93 23.53 12.02 1.78
CA VAL A 93 22.75 12.42 2.97
C VAL A 93 21.46 11.59 3.07
N LEU A 94 20.83 11.32 1.93
CA LEU A 94 19.66 10.44 1.85
C LEU A 94 20.03 9.01 2.30
N VAL A 95 21.16 8.48 1.81
CA VAL A 95 21.66 7.15 2.18
C VAL A 95 21.90 7.03 3.69
N LEU A 96 22.45 8.07 4.33
CA LEU A 96 22.67 8.09 5.77
C LEU A 96 21.36 8.06 6.57
N GLU A 97 20.34 8.83 6.17
CA GLU A 97 19.05 8.83 6.86
C GLU A 97 18.30 7.49 6.69
N LEU A 98 18.41 6.85 5.52
CA LEU A 98 17.89 5.51 5.27
C LEU A 98 18.57 4.45 6.15
N TYR A 99 19.90 4.51 6.28
CA TYR A 99 20.66 3.59 7.11
C TYR A 99 20.31 3.71 8.60
N LYS A 100 20.16 4.94 9.12
CA LYS A 100 19.72 5.17 10.51
C LYS A 100 18.34 4.57 10.81
N ARG A 101 17.41 4.63 9.85
CA ARG A 101 16.07 4.04 9.99
C ARG A 101 16.13 2.54 10.13
N GLN A 102 16.85 1.85 9.24
CA GLN A 102 16.92 0.38 9.26
C GLN A 102 17.42 -0.15 10.61
N ARG A 103 18.36 0.57 11.25
CA ARG A 103 18.84 0.22 12.59
C ARG A 103 17.76 0.40 13.65
N THR A 104 17.01 1.49 13.61
CA THR A 104 15.98 1.80 14.61
C THR A 104 14.83 0.80 14.60
N THR A 105 14.35 0.39 13.42
CA THR A 105 13.26 -0.59 13.28
C THR A 105 13.62 -2.01 13.73
N ARG A 106 14.91 -2.35 13.86
CA ARG A 106 15.34 -3.66 14.36
C ARG A 106 15.29 -3.80 15.87
N TYR A 107 15.28 -2.69 16.62
CA TYR A 107 15.27 -2.73 18.09
C TYR A 107 13.87 -2.66 18.71
N THR A 108 12.84 -2.35 17.93
CA THR A 108 11.44 -2.24 18.40
C THR A 108 10.60 -3.49 18.18
N SER A 109 11.18 -4.53 17.56
CA SER A 109 10.50 -5.79 17.22
C SER A 109 11.06 -6.99 18.02
N SER A 110 11.60 -6.75 19.21
CA SER A 110 12.13 -7.76 20.15
C SER A 110 11.46 -7.63 21.50
#